data_AF-A0A922MK52-F1
#
_entry.id   AF-A0A922MK52-F1
#
_cell.length_a   1.000
_cell.length_b   1.000
_cell.length_c   1.000
_cell.angle_alpha   90.00
_cell.angle_beta   90.00
_cell.angle_gamma   90.00
#
_symmetry.space_group_name_H-M   'P 1'
#
loop_
_entity.id
_entity.type
_entity.pdbx_description
1 polymer ?
#
loop_
_entity_poly.entity_id
_entity_poly.type
_entity_poly.pdbx_seq_one_letter_code
_entity_poly.pdbx_strand_id
1 'polypeptide(L)'
;MATASSSLQGSSSEPPQLHTRWKAPIMSVGGWPEVVEETVARVSKEQGFTESRLPPFTEEEIDLIRGTYDFFAMNHYTSRLVRTKEPDEDVVVSLFTYIPDADLVLDSDPSWTYGYSEAMPIYPQGIREQMEWIRDQYGDVDIFITENGYSSGGSNLDDDARIAFIRSYLEEVLLALQEGINVIGYTYWSLMDNFEWTGGYGYADKAFDLFRRVYWTKYGLYEVDFTDPHRKRTPRKSARYYADLIRNRSLYIPPAHQINRF
;
A
#
# COMPACT_ATOMS: atom_id res chain seq x y z
N MET A 1 0.23 0.59 3.59
CA MET A 1 -1.20 0.63 3.92
C MET A 1 -1.93 0.19 2.67
N ALA A 2 -2.77 -0.85 2.71
CA ALA A 2 -3.52 -1.29 1.52
C ALA A 2 -4.54 -0.21 1.15
N THR A 3 -4.64 0.10 -0.13
CA THR A 3 -5.62 1.03 -0.68
C THR A 3 -6.77 0.18 -1.22
N ALA A 4 -8.00 0.69 -1.14
CA ALA A 4 -9.15 0.06 -1.76
C ALA A 4 -9.43 0.89 -3.01
N SER A 5 -9.38 0.27 -4.18
CA SER A 5 -9.72 0.94 -5.43
C SER A 5 -11.11 0.46 -5.84
N SER A 6 -12.02 1.41 -6.05
CA SER A 6 -13.44 1.12 -6.21
C SER A 6 -13.75 0.72 -7.65
N SER A 7 -13.73 -0.58 -7.95
CA SER A 7 -14.25 -1.09 -9.21
C SER A 7 -15.36 -2.13 -8.98
N LEU A 8 -16.42 -1.78 -8.24
CA LEU A 8 -17.67 -2.53 -8.28
C LEU A 8 -18.89 -1.60 -8.30
N GLN A 9 -19.55 -1.56 -9.45
CA GLN A 9 -20.92 -1.08 -9.60
C GLN A 9 -21.86 -2.11 -8.96
N GLY A 10 -22.31 -1.87 -7.73
CA GLY A 10 -23.21 -2.77 -7.00
C GLY A 10 -23.77 -2.18 -5.72
N SER A 11 -24.94 -1.54 -5.83
CA SER A 11 -25.96 -1.25 -4.79
C SER A 11 -25.65 -0.42 -3.53
N SER A 12 -24.50 0.24 -3.38
CA SER A 12 -24.43 1.47 -2.58
C SER A 12 -23.62 2.52 -3.32
N SER A 13 -24.18 3.70 -3.50
CA SER A 13 -23.61 4.79 -4.29
C SER A 13 -22.43 5.49 -3.62
N GLU A 14 -21.84 4.91 -2.57
CA GLU A 14 -20.74 5.52 -1.84
C GLU A 14 -19.64 4.49 -1.57
N PRO A 15 -18.39 4.75 -2.02
CA PRO A 15 -17.26 3.85 -1.77
C PRO A 15 -16.96 3.77 -0.27
N PRO A 16 -16.10 2.83 0.18
CA PRO A 16 -15.70 2.64 1.58
C PRO A 16 -15.02 3.89 2.18
N GLN A 17 -15.81 4.87 2.61
CA GLN A 17 -15.31 6.20 2.95
C GLN A 17 -14.41 6.20 4.21
N LEU A 18 -14.53 5.21 5.10
CA LEU A 18 -13.82 5.23 6.38
C LEU A 18 -12.30 4.96 6.26
N HIS A 19 -11.85 4.06 5.38
CA HIS A 19 -10.46 3.58 5.43
C HIS A 19 -9.43 4.61 4.91
N THR A 20 -9.84 5.46 3.97
CA THR A 20 -8.94 6.43 3.31
C THR A 20 -9.04 7.85 3.88
N ARG A 21 -10.07 8.15 4.67
CA ARG A 21 -10.39 9.51 5.15
C ARG A 21 -9.75 9.95 6.46
N TRP A 22 -8.91 9.12 7.08
CA TRP A 22 -8.14 9.50 8.28
C TRP A 22 -7.20 10.71 8.07
N LYS A 23 -6.98 11.14 6.82
CA LYS A 23 -6.15 12.30 6.45
C LYS A 23 -6.97 13.58 6.27
N ALA A 24 -8.30 13.48 6.23
CA ALA A 24 -9.19 14.61 6.03
C ALA A 24 -9.04 15.75 7.07
N PRO A 25 -8.73 15.48 8.36
CA PRO A 25 -8.49 16.56 9.32
C PRO A 25 -7.34 17.50 8.92
N ILE A 26 -6.36 16.99 8.16
CA ILE A 26 -5.21 17.77 7.68
C ILE A 26 -5.49 18.35 6.30
N MET A 27 -6.08 17.56 5.39
CA MET A 27 -6.08 17.83 3.95
C MET A 27 -7.34 18.54 3.43
N SER A 28 -8.40 18.64 4.24
CA SER A 28 -9.71 19.16 3.83
C SER A 28 -10.10 20.40 4.66
N VAL A 29 -11.40 20.60 4.89
CA VAL A 29 -11.95 21.66 5.75
C VAL A 29 -11.56 21.52 7.23
N GLY A 30 -10.94 20.40 7.60
CA GLY A 30 -10.55 20.03 8.96
C GLY A 30 -11.62 19.20 9.67
N GLY A 31 -11.27 18.64 10.83
CA GLY A 31 -12.13 17.71 11.56
C GLY A 31 -12.30 16.35 10.87
N TRP A 32 -13.09 15.47 11.49
CA TRP A 32 -13.47 14.21 10.85
C TRP A 32 -14.57 14.45 9.81
N PRO A 33 -14.60 13.72 8.69
CA PRO A 33 -15.74 13.76 7.78
C PRO A 33 -16.99 13.23 8.48
N GLU A 34 -18.14 13.88 8.23
CA GLU A 34 -19.43 13.57 8.85
C GLU A 34 -19.76 12.07 8.81
N VAL A 35 -19.59 11.42 7.66
CA VAL A 35 -19.80 9.97 7.49
C VAL A 35 -18.98 9.11 8.46
N VAL A 36 -17.76 9.53 8.82
CA VAL A 36 -16.88 8.81 9.76
C VAL A 36 -17.41 8.98 11.18
N GLU A 37 -17.76 10.22 11.56
CA GLU A 37 -18.32 10.52 12.87
C GLU A 37 -19.62 9.78 13.12
N GLU A 38 -20.56 9.87 12.17
CA GLU A 38 -21.87 9.20 12.26
C GLU A 38 -21.72 7.69 12.33
N THR A 39 -20.83 7.11 11.51
CA THR A 39 -20.60 5.67 11.49
C THR A 39 -20.03 5.18 12.81
N VAL A 40 -18.97 5.81 13.33
CA VAL A 40 -18.34 5.37 14.58
C VAL A 40 -19.28 5.63 15.77
N ALA A 41 -20.03 6.72 15.79
CA ALA A 41 -21.01 6.99 16.83
C ALA A 41 -22.12 5.93 16.86
N ARG A 42 -22.67 5.57 15.69
CA ARG A 42 -23.68 4.52 15.55
C ARG A 42 -23.16 3.17 16.07
N VAL A 43 -21.98 2.74 15.61
CA VAL A 43 -21.39 1.46 16.02
C VAL A 43 -21.02 1.47 17.51
N SER A 44 -20.53 2.59 18.05
CA SER A 44 -20.26 2.73 19.49
C SER A 44 -21.52 2.52 20.33
N LYS A 45 -22.64 3.10 19.91
CA LYS A 45 -23.94 2.91 20.57
C LYS A 45 -24.42 1.45 20.50
N GLU A 46 -24.28 0.79 19.35
CA GLU A 46 -24.63 -0.63 19.17
C GLU A 46 -23.78 -1.55 20.07
N GLN A 47 -22.52 -1.18 20.31
CA GLN A 47 -21.60 -1.87 21.22
C GLN A 47 -21.83 -1.54 22.70
N GLY A 48 -22.79 -0.66 23.02
CA GLY A 48 -23.16 -0.30 24.39
C GLY A 48 -22.30 0.80 25.03
N PHE A 49 -21.50 1.53 24.24
CA PHE A 49 -20.82 2.72 24.75
C PHE A 49 -21.82 3.87 24.98
N THR A 50 -21.58 4.67 26.01
CA THR A 50 -22.39 5.85 26.33
C THR A 50 -22.05 7.07 25.46
N GLU A 51 -20.91 7.05 24.80
CA GLU A 51 -20.38 8.09 23.92
C GLU A 51 -19.68 7.46 22.70
N SER A 52 -19.40 8.27 21.68
CA SER A 52 -18.65 7.82 20.50
C SER A 52 -17.21 7.46 20.89
N ARG A 53 -16.69 6.35 20.34
CA ARG A 53 -15.27 5.98 20.45
C ARG A 53 -14.33 6.91 19.67
N LEU A 54 -14.87 7.70 18.74
CA LEU A 54 -14.11 8.69 17.97
C LEU A 54 -14.18 10.05 18.68
N PRO A 55 -13.06 10.56 19.21
CA PRO A 55 -13.04 11.88 19.84
C PRO A 55 -13.35 12.97 18.79
N PRO A 56 -14.28 13.90 19.08
CA PRO A 56 -14.52 15.04 18.20
C PRO A 56 -13.36 16.03 18.29
N PHE A 57 -13.20 16.85 17.26
CA PHE A 57 -12.30 18.00 17.31
C PHE A 57 -13.02 19.24 17.83
N THR A 58 -12.33 20.03 18.63
CA THR A 58 -12.72 21.41 18.93
C THR A 58 -12.41 22.34 17.74
N GLU A 59 -13.04 23.51 17.69
CA GLU A 59 -12.74 24.51 16.65
C GLU A 59 -11.26 24.94 16.66
N GLU A 60 -10.67 25.09 17.86
CA GLU A 60 -9.26 25.42 18.02
C GLU A 60 -8.33 24.34 17.44
N GLU A 61 -8.65 23.06 17.66
CA GLU A 61 -7.87 21.95 17.08
C GLU A 61 -8.05 21.85 15.56
N ILE A 62 -9.25 22.10 15.05
CA ILE A 62 -9.52 22.15 13.60
C ILE A 62 -8.65 23.24 12.95
N ASP A 63 -8.65 24.45 13.50
CA ASP A 63 -7.86 25.57 12.98
C ASP A 63 -6.36 25.33 13.11
N LEU A 64 -5.91 24.60 14.14
CA LEU A 64 -4.51 24.24 14.34
C LEU A 64 -4.01 23.20 13.33
N ILE A 65 -4.85 22.23 12.94
CA ILE A 65 -4.43 21.05 12.18
C ILE A 65 -4.66 21.20 10.68
N ARG A 66 -5.75 21.84 10.26
CA ARG A 66 -6.09 21.93 8.84
C ARG A 66 -4.99 22.65 8.06
N GLY A 67 -4.63 22.12 6.89
CA GLY A 67 -3.60 22.72 6.04
C GLY A 67 -2.16 22.56 6.55
N THR A 68 -1.90 21.73 7.56
CA THR A 68 -0.54 21.48 8.08
C THR A 68 0.26 20.48 7.22
N TYR A 69 0.28 20.69 5.90
CA TYR A 69 0.99 19.83 4.95
C TYR A 69 1.62 20.64 3.81
N ASP A 70 2.75 20.15 3.31
CA ASP A 70 3.38 20.66 2.09
C ASP A 70 3.11 19.75 0.87
N PHE A 71 2.92 18.45 1.10
CA PHE A 71 2.65 17.43 0.09
C PHE A 71 1.96 16.21 0.72
N PHE A 72 1.36 15.36 -0.11
CA PHE A 72 0.76 14.08 0.29
C PHE A 72 1.76 12.93 0.11
N ALA A 73 2.22 12.34 1.21
CA ALA A 73 3.05 11.14 1.19
C ALA A 73 2.19 9.87 1.20
N MET A 74 2.42 8.94 0.26
CA MET A 74 1.68 7.68 0.20
C MET A 74 2.56 6.44 0.07
N ASN A 75 2.19 5.41 0.85
CA ASN A 75 2.70 4.05 0.71
C ASN A 75 1.63 3.21 0.00
N HIS A 76 1.92 2.69 -1.19
CA HIS A 76 0.97 1.92 -2.00
C HIS A 76 1.57 0.58 -2.45
N TYR A 77 0.89 -0.51 -2.15
CA TYR A 77 1.38 -1.87 -2.44
C TYR A 77 0.38 -2.76 -3.17
N THR A 78 -0.91 -2.59 -2.89
CA THR A 78 -1.96 -3.53 -3.28
C THR A 78 -3.30 -2.80 -3.28
N SER A 79 -4.28 -3.41 -3.93
CA SER A 79 -5.66 -2.93 -3.97
C SER A 79 -6.62 -3.97 -3.41
N ARG A 80 -7.83 -3.54 -3.06
CA ARG A 80 -8.92 -4.42 -2.60
C ARG A 80 -10.23 -4.08 -3.28
N LEU A 81 -10.97 -5.13 -3.64
CA LEU A 81 -12.40 -5.03 -3.86
C LEU A 81 -13.08 -4.90 -2.50
N VAL A 82 -14.19 -4.16 -2.45
CA VAL A 82 -14.91 -3.97 -1.19
C VAL A 82 -16.38 -4.26 -1.38
N ARG A 83 -16.95 -4.97 -0.42
CA ARG A 83 -18.37 -5.31 -0.37
C ARG A 83 -18.86 -5.26 1.08
N THR A 84 -20.17 -5.13 1.23
CA THR A 84 -20.81 -5.32 2.53
C THR A 84 -20.67 -6.78 2.97
N LYS A 85 -20.52 -6.99 4.27
CA LYS A 85 -20.53 -8.32 4.88
C LYS A 85 -21.95 -8.93 4.80
N GLU A 86 -22.04 -10.23 4.53
CA GLU A 86 -23.33 -10.93 4.64
C GLU A 86 -23.68 -11.21 6.12
N PRO A 87 -24.97 -11.25 6.52
CA PRO A 87 -25.39 -11.33 7.93
C PRO A 87 -24.76 -12.46 8.76
N ASP A 88 -24.53 -13.63 8.13
CA ASP A 88 -23.99 -14.83 8.77
C ASP A 88 -22.57 -15.18 8.29
N GLU A 89 -21.89 -14.25 7.59
CA GLU A 89 -20.54 -14.48 7.11
C GLU A 89 -19.55 -14.46 8.28
N ASP A 90 -18.70 -15.49 8.37
CA ASP A 90 -17.55 -15.46 9.26
C ASP A 90 -16.34 -14.91 8.48
N VAL A 91 -15.89 -13.72 8.87
CA VAL A 91 -14.76 -13.03 8.23
C VAL A 91 -13.66 -12.89 9.25
N VAL A 92 -12.47 -13.40 8.91
CA VAL A 92 -11.27 -13.21 9.72
C VAL A 92 -11.02 -11.71 9.87
N VAL A 93 -10.96 -11.21 11.10
CA VAL A 93 -10.68 -9.80 11.37
C VAL A 93 -9.19 -9.53 11.21
N SER A 94 -8.81 -8.82 10.14
CA SER A 94 -7.44 -8.35 9.92
C SER A 94 -7.44 -7.04 9.13
N LEU A 95 -6.31 -6.34 9.15
CA LEU A 95 -6.07 -5.13 8.36
C LEU A 95 -6.27 -5.32 6.83
N PHE A 96 -6.35 -6.56 6.35
CA PHE A 96 -6.43 -6.88 4.93
C PHE A 96 -7.74 -7.52 4.49
N THR A 97 -8.66 -7.78 5.43
CA THR A 97 -9.86 -8.61 5.18
C THR A 97 -11.15 -7.98 5.68
N TYR A 98 -11.13 -7.12 6.70
CA TYR A 98 -12.38 -6.60 7.27
C TYR A 98 -12.22 -5.23 7.94
N ILE A 99 -13.19 -4.34 7.75
CA ILE A 99 -13.31 -3.04 8.41
C ILE A 99 -14.53 -3.09 9.35
N PRO A 100 -14.33 -3.35 10.66
CA PRO A 100 -15.43 -3.59 11.60
C PRO A 100 -16.42 -2.44 11.72
N ASP A 101 -15.92 -1.20 11.79
CA ASP A 101 -16.77 -0.02 11.98
C ASP A 101 -17.64 0.28 10.75
N ALA A 102 -17.31 -0.27 9.58
CA ALA A 102 -18.07 -0.08 8.34
C ALA A 102 -18.85 -1.33 7.91
N ASP A 103 -18.67 -2.47 8.58
CA ASP A 103 -19.17 -3.79 8.16
C ASP A 103 -18.79 -4.14 6.70
N LEU A 104 -17.55 -3.81 6.33
CA LEU A 104 -17.03 -3.98 4.98
C LEU A 104 -15.96 -5.07 4.92
N VAL A 105 -16.13 -5.98 3.97
CA VAL A 105 -15.17 -7.04 3.64
C VAL A 105 -14.24 -6.55 2.55
N LEU A 106 -12.95 -6.78 2.75
CA LEU A 106 -11.89 -6.49 1.79
C LEU A 106 -11.52 -7.78 1.05
N ASP A 107 -11.82 -7.81 -0.23
CA ASP A 107 -11.64 -8.97 -1.11
C ASP A 107 -10.62 -8.66 -2.22
N SER A 108 -10.34 -9.67 -3.03
CA SER A 108 -9.44 -9.60 -4.17
C SER A 108 -10.06 -10.31 -5.36
N ASP A 109 -9.86 -9.78 -6.56
CA ASP A 109 -10.27 -10.49 -7.76
C ASP A 109 -9.45 -11.80 -7.89
N PRO A 110 -10.09 -12.97 -8.10
CA PRO A 110 -9.37 -14.24 -8.25
C PRO A 110 -8.37 -14.29 -9.42
N SER A 111 -8.51 -13.39 -10.40
CA SER A 111 -7.59 -13.26 -11.54
C SER A 111 -6.31 -12.48 -11.20
N TRP A 112 -6.28 -11.76 -10.08
CA TRP A 112 -5.10 -11.02 -9.66
C TRP A 112 -3.96 -11.95 -9.27
N THR A 113 -2.75 -11.51 -9.59
CA THR A 113 -1.53 -12.26 -9.27
C THR A 113 -0.99 -11.85 -7.92
N TYR A 114 -0.12 -12.66 -7.33
CA TYR A 114 0.45 -12.42 -6.02
C TYR A 114 1.97 -12.53 -6.08
N GLY A 115 2.63 -11.76 -5.21
CA GLY A 115 4.01 -12.04 -4.85
C GLY A 115 4.09 -13.23 -3.90
N TYR A 116 5.06 -13.20 -3.00
CA TYR A 116 5.16 -14.17 -1.92
C TYR A 116 4.12 -13.94 -0.82
N SER A 117 3.77 -12.68 -0.57
CA SER A 117 2.72 -12.35 0.40
C SER A 117 1.35 -12.59 -0.21
N GLU A 118 0.64 -13.61 0.28
CA GLU A 118 -0.75 -13.92 -0.10
C GLU A 118 -1.73 -12.82 0.35
N ALA A 119 -1.31 -11.93 1.25
CA ALA A 119 -2.08 -10.77 1.69
C ALA A 119 -1.90 -9.54 0.79
N MET A 120 -1.17 -9.61 -0.32
CA MET A 120 -0.88 -8.45 -1.18
C MET A 120 -1.03 -8.82 -2.66
N PRO A 121 -2.26 -8.94 -3.20
CA PRO A 121 -2.48 -9.06 -4.63
C PRO A 121 -1.89 -7.87 -5.39
N ILE A 122 -1.44 -8.15 -6.60
CA ILE A 122 -0.79 -7.20 -7.49
C ILE A 122 -1.86 -6.64 -8.42
N TYR A 123 -2.18 -5.36 -8.24
CA TYR A 123 -3.09 -4.59 -9.10
C TYR A 123 -2.48 -3.21 -9.33
N PRO A 124 -1.65 -3.05 -10.38
CA PRO A 124 -0.92 -1.82 -10.66
C PRO A 124 -1.83 -0.61 -10.82
N GLN A 125 -2.94 -0.74 -11.56
CA GLN A 125 -3.87 0.35 -11.87
C GLN A 125 -4.38 1.05 -10.60
N GLY A 126 -4.48 0.32 -9.49
CA GLY A 126 -4.91 0.87 -8.22
C GLY A 126 -4.03 2.02 -7.70
N ILE A 127 -2.74 2.09 -8.04
CA ILE A 127 -1.90 3.24 -7.64
C ILE A 127 -2.34 4.52 -8.35
N ARG A 128 -2.73 4.41 -9.62
CA ARG A 128 -3.24 5.53 -10.40
C ARG A 128 -4.62 5.94 -9.91
N GLU A 129 -5.53 4.97 -9.77
CA GLU A 129 -6.88 5.18 -9.24
C GLU A 129 -6.83 5.83 -7.85
N GLN A 130 -5.86 5.47 -7.00
CA GLN A 130 -5.68 6.09 -5.68
C GLN A 130 -5.20 7.54 -5.77
N MET A 131 -4.31 7.87 -6.72
CA MET A 131 -3.86 9.25 -6.95
C MET A 131 -4.97 10.12 -7.55
N GLU A 132 -5.76 9.57 -8.48
CA GLU A 132 -6.96 10.21 -9.02
C GLU A 132 -7.94 10.53 -7.88
N TRP A 133 -8.20 9.56 -6.99
CA TRP A 133 -9.05 9.80 -5.83
C TRP A 133 -8.49 10.88 -4.89
N ILE A 134 -7.18 10.90 -4.63
CA ILE A 134 -6.54 11.93 -3.81
C ILE A 134 -6.78 13.32 -4.42
N ARG A 135 -6.57 13.46 -5.74
CA ARG A 135 -6.84 14.71 -6.46
C ARG A 135 -8.31 15.12 -6.34
N ASP A 136 -9.22 14.19 -6.56
CA ASP A 136 -10.66 14.49 -6.53
C ASP A 136 -11.16 14.87 -5.12
N GLN A 137 -10.50 14.39 -4.05
CA GLN A 137 -10.87 14.73 -2.66
C GLN A 137 -10.17 15.96 -2.10
N TYR A 138 -8.90 16.19 -2.47
CA TYR A 138 -8.05 17.19 -1.82
C TYR A 138 -7.51 18.26 -2.79
N GLY A 139 -7.87 18.19 -4.07
CA GLY A 139 -7.37 19.09 -5.11
C GLY A 139 -5.99 18.69 -5.62
N ASP A 140 -5.37 19.60 -6.37
CA ASP A 140 -4.06 19.39 -7.00
C ASP A 140 -2.92 19.50 -5.96
N VAL A 141 -2.80 18.48 -5.13
CA VAL A 141 -1.72 18.34 -4.13
C VAL A 141 -0.53 17.60 -4.72
N ASP A 142 0.67 18.00 -4.32
CA ASP A 142 1.90 17.27 -4.67
C ASP A 142 1.88 15.89 -4.01
N ILE A 143 2.12 14.83 -4.78
CA ILE A 143 2.12 13.45 -4.28
C ILE A 143 3.55 12.90 -4.28
N PHE A 144 4.01 12.41 -3.14
CA PHE A 144 5.25 11.65 -3.00
C PHE A 144 4.94 10.19 -2.68
N ILE A 145 5.33 9.27 -3.56
CA ILE A 145 5.19 7.83 -3.33
C ILE A 145 6.35 7.37 -2.46
N THR A 146 6.14 7.28 -1.15
CA THR A 146 7.17 6.96 -0.17
C THR A 146 7.51 5.48 -0.10
N GLU A 147 6.56 4.60 -0.45
CA GLU A 147 6.82 3.17 -0.58
C GLU A 147 5.95 2.50 -1.65
N ASN A 148 6.58 1.63 -2.43
CA ASN A 148 5.95 0.63 -3.28
C ASN A 148 6.95 -0.52 -3.48
N GLY A 149 6.51 -1.77 -3.34
CA GLY A 149 7.44 -2.89 -3.21
C GLY A 149 6.84 -4.25 -3.54
N TYR A 150 7.70 -5.18 -3.97
CA TYR A 150 7.33 -6.54 -4.33
C TYR A 150 7.84 -7.56 -3.32
N SER A 151 6.94 -8.41 -2.83
CA SER A 151 7.24 -9.51 -1.92
C SER A 151 7.82 -10.71 -2.68
N SER A 152 9.07 -11.10 -2.40
CA SER A 152 9.66 -12.35 -2.86
C SER A 152 9.94 -13.31 -1.70
N GLY A 153 9.93 -14.62 -1.98
CA GLY A 153 10.28 -15.64 -1.00
C GLY A 153 11.74 -16.05 -1.08
N GLY A 154 12.36 -16.27 0.09
CA GLY A 154 13.70 -16.85 0.20
C GLY A 154 14.82 -16.01 -0.41
N SER A 155 15.97 -16.65 -0.66
CA SER A 155 17.06 -16.06 -1.43
C SER A 155 16.76 -16.20 -2.92
N ASN A 156 16.74 -15.07 -3.63
CA ASN A 156 16.54 -15.04 -5.06
C ASN A 156 17.21 -13.79 -5.65
N LEU A 157 18.34 -13.99 -6.32
CA LEU A 157 19.04 -12.91 -7.02
C LEU A 157 18.47 -12.65 -8.42
N ASP A 158 17.82 -13.64 -9.03
CA ASP A 158 17.18 -13.56 -10.34
C ASP A 158 15.66 -13.29 -10.19
N ASP A 159 15.36 -12.08 -9.72
CA ASP A 159 14.02 -11.66 -9.30
C ASP A 159 13.23 -10.94 -10.41
N ASP A 160 13.06 -11.59 -11.56
CA ASP A 160 12.34 -11.03 -12.71
C ASP A 160 10.90 -10.60 -12.40
N ALA A 161 10.23 -11.28 -11.48
CA ALA A 161 8.89 -10.89 -11.02
C ALA A 161 8.89 -9.52 -10.32
N ARG A 162 9.96 -9.18 -9.57
CA ARG A 162 10.14 -7.86 -8.96
C ARG A 162 10.34 -6.79 -10.04
N ILE A 163 11.08 -7.10 -11.09
CA ILE A 163 11.26 -6.18 -12.24
C ILE A 163 9.91 -5.93 -12.93
N ALA A 164 9.13 -6.98 -13.19
CA ALA A 164 7.81 -6.86 -13.79
C ALA A 164 6.87 -5.99 -12.94
N PHE A 165 6.88 -6.18 -11.61
CA PHE A 165 6.14 -5.34 -10.67
C PHE A 165 6.58 -3.87 -10.71
N ILE A 166 7.88 -3.59 -10.63
CA ILE A 166 8.39 -2.21 -10.67
C ILE A 166 7.96 -1.53 -11.97
N ARG A 167 8.06 -2.25 -13.10
CA ARG A 167 7.68 -1.72 -14.40
C ARG A 167 6.20 -1.39 -14.46
N SER A 168 5.32 -2.33 -14.09
CA SER A 168 3.88 -2.11 -14.19
C SER A 168 3.37 -1.00 -13.27
N TYR A 169 3.88 -0.89 -12.04
CA TYR A 169 3.48 0.22 -11.16
C TYR A 169 4.01 1.57 -11.63
N LEU A 170 5.24 1.65 -12.14
CA LEU A 170 5.76 2.90 -12.68
C LEU A 170 5.10 3.29 -14.02
N GLU A 171 4.64 2.34 -14.83
CA GLU A 171 3.81 2.63 -16.01
C GLU A 171 2.55 3.41 -15.58
N GLU A 172 1.86 2.97 -14.52
CA GLU A 172 0.67 3.65 -13.98
C GLU A 172 0.99 5.01 -13.36
N VAL A 173 2.16 5.18 -12.73
CA VAL A 173 2.62 6.49 -12.25
C VAL A 173 2.90 7.46 -13.41
N LEU A 174 3.48 6.97 -14.51
CA LEU A 174 3.68 7.80 -15.71
C LEU A 174 2.35 8.20 -16.36
N LEU A 175 1.35 7.32 -16.34
CA LEU A 175 0.00 7.63 -16.81
C LEU A 175 -0.66 8.72 -15.94
N ALA A 176 -0.56 8.62 -14.60
CA ALA A 176 -1.02 9.69 -13.70
C ALA A 176 -0.38 11.05 -14.02
N LEU A 177 0.93 11.07 -14.27
CA LEU A 177 1.65 12.29 -14.68
C LEU A 177 1.11 12.86 -16.01
N GLN A 178 0.78 12.00 -16.98
CA GLN A 178 0.18 12.42 -18.26
C GLN A 178 -1.26 12.94 -18.09
N GLU A 179 -1.97 12.43 -17.10
CA GLU A 179 -3.33 12.86 -16.72
C GLU A 179 -3.32 14.11 -15.82
N GLY A 180 -2.15 14.71 -15.58
CA GLY A 180 -1.99 15.99 -14.89
C GLY A 180 -1.85 15.90 -13.37
N ILE A 181 -1.76 14.69 -12.80
CA ILE A 181 -1.53 14.53 -11.36
C ILE A 181 -0.07 14.84 -11.04
N ASN A 182 0.19 15.70 -10.05
CA ASN A 182 1.55 16.11 -9.70
C ASN A 182 2.26 15.07 -8.80
N VAL A 183 3.03 14.17 -9.41
CA VAL A 183 3.87 13.21 -8.67
C VAL A 183 5.30 13.74 -8.58
N ILE A 184 5.72 14.12 -7.37
CA ILE A 184 7.01 14.79 -7.13
C ILE A 184 8.14 13.83 -6.75
N GLY A 185 7.82 12.57 -6.43
CA GLY A 185 8.83 11.59 -6.03
C GLY A 185 8.31 10.17 -5.92
N TYR A 186 9.24 9.21 -6.03
CA TYR A 186 8.99 7.78 -5.84
C TYR A 186 10.21 7.13 -5.17
N THR A 187 9.96 6.40 -4.08
CA THR A 187 10.97 5.57 -3.41
C THR A 187 10.51 4.12 -3.33
N TYR A 188 11.37 3.22 -3.81
CA TYR A 188 11.10 1.79 -3.79
C TYR A 188 11.30 1.20 -2.39
N TRP A 189 10.32 0.41 -1.94
CA TRP A 189 10.47 -0.42 -0.75
C TRP A 189 10.95 -1.84 -1.15
N SER A 190 12.17 -2.24 -0.84
CA SER A 190 13.17 -1.53 -0.03
C SER A 190 14.54 -1.52 -0.69
N LEU A 191 15.44 -0.66 -0.21
CA LEU A 191 16.82 -0.66 -0.63
C LEU A 191 17.47 -2.04 -0.45
N MET A 192 17.26 -2.68 0.71
CA MET A 192 17.81 -3.98 1.04
C MET A 192 16.85 -4.77 1.91
N ASP A 193 17.02 -6.09 1.96
CA ASP A 193 16.27 -6.92 2.90
C ASP A 193 16.46 -6.40 4.33
N ASN A 194 15.36 -6.36 5.07
CA ASN A 194 15.33 -5.86 6.44
C ASN A 194 14.46 -6.80 7.31
N PHE A 195 14.20 -6.39 8.55
CA PHE A 195 13.27 -7.07 9.43
C PHE A 195 11.84 -6.64 9.08
N GLU A 196 11.05 -7.53 8.47
CA GLU A 196 9.70 -7.26 7.99
C GLU A 196 8.67 -7.47 9.10
N TRP A 197 8.78 -6.71 10.19
CA TRP A 197 7.81 -6.69 11.29
C TRP A 197 7.48 -8.10 11.83
N THR A 198 6.21 -8.51 11.80
CA THR A 198 5.78 -9.86 12.21
C THR A 198 6.29 -10.96 11.27
N GLY A 199 6.71 -10.60 10.06
CA GLY A 199 7.44 -11.47 9.12
C GLY A 199 8.90 -11.72 9.49
N GLY A 200 9.47 -10.91 10.37
CA GLY A 200 10.88 -11.02 10.74
C GLY A 200 11.81 -11.01 9.52
N TYR A 201 12.87 -11.83 9.55
CA TYR A 201 13.83 -11.91 8.45
C TYR A 201 13.50 -13.00 7.42
N GLY A 202 12.32 -13.62 7.47
CA GLY A 202 12.02 -14.79 6.62
C GLY A 202 12.92 -16.00 6.87
N TYR A 203 13.42 -16.16 8.11
CA TYR A 203 14.00 -17.41 8.61
C TYR A 203 13.06 -17.91 9.72
N ALA A 204 12.20 -18.86 9.43
CA ALA A 204 11.61 -19.67 10.49
C ALA A 204 12.53 -20.87 10.72
N ASP A 205 13.04 -20.99 11.94
CA ASP A 205 13.41 -22.30 12.46
C ASP A 205 12.25 -23.27 12.23
N LYS A 206 12.56 -24.50 11.84
CA LYS A 206 11.62 -25.55 11.40
C LYS A 206 10.53 -25.94 12.43
N ALA A 207 10.42 -25.24 13.56
CA ALA A 207 9.58 -25.59 14.70
C ALA A 207 8.16 -25.00 14.69
N PHE A 208 7.86 -24.00 13.85
CA PHE A 208 6.50 -23.40 13.77
C PHE A 208 5.93 -23.53 12.35
N ASP A 209 5.39 -24.71 12.05
CA ASP A 209 4.94 -25.12 10.71
C ASP A 209 3.54 -24.59 10.32
N LEU A 210 2.76 -24.05 11.27
CA LEU A 210 1.35 -23.66 11.02
C LEU A 210 1.17 -22.24 10.44
N PHE A 211 2.19 -21.37 10.51
CA PHE A 211 2.15 -19.98 10.00
C PHE A 211 3.15 -19.73 8.85
N ARG A 212 3.57 -20.81 8.17
CA ARG A 212 4.80 -20.91 7.37
C ARG A 212 4.91 -20.01 6.13
N ARG A 213 3.82 -19.40 5.65
CA ARG A 213 3.78 -18.76 4.32
C ARG A 213 3.47 -17.27 4.33
N VAL A 214 3.04 -16.72 5.47
CA VAL A 214 2.70 -15.28 5.57
C VAL A 214 3.94 -14.43 5.89
N TYR A 215 5.04 -15.05 6.34
CA TYR A 215 6.12 -14.37 7.05
C TYR A 215 7.53 -14.58 6.44
N TRP A 216 7.64 -15.04 5.20
CA TRP A 216 8.95 -15.27 4.53
C TRP A 216 9.21 -14.26 3.42
N THR A 217 8.95 -12.99 3.72
CA THR A 217 8.92 -11.94 2.70
C THR A 217 10.22 -11.16 2.65
N LYS A 218 10.75 -11.01 1.43
CA LYS A 218 11.88 -10.14 1.10
C LYS A 218 11.40 -9.07 0.14
N TYR A 219 11.66 -7.80 0.46
CA TYR A 219 11.33 -6.65 -0.39
C TYR A 219 12.57 -5.99 -1.02
N GLY A 220 13.77 -6.35 -0.58
CA GLY A 220 14.98 -5.63 -0.93
C GLY A 220 15.34 -5.72 -2.41
N LEU A 221 15.82 -4.62 -2.98
CA LEU A 221 16.63 -4.64 -4.20
C LEU A 221 17.96 -5.35 -3.96
N TYR A 222 18.49 -5.26 -2.75
CA TYR A 222 19.69 -5.98 -2.31
C TYR A 222 19.31 -7.07 -1.31
N GLU A 223 19.81 -8.28 -1.57
CA GLU A 223 19.74 -9.37 -0.61
C GLU A 223 20.71 -9.12 0.54
N VAL A 224 20.29 -9.43 1.77
CA VAL A 224 21.17 -9.35 2.96
C VAL A 224 21.37 -10.75 3.54
N ASP A 225 22.63 -11.14 3.71
CA ASP A 225 22.97 -12.33 4.49
C ASP A 225 22.88 -12.00 5.98
N PHE A 226 21.82 -12.47 6.63
CA PHE A 226 21.60 -12.25 8.07
C PHE A 226 22.38 -13.21 8.97
N THR A 227 22.98 -14.26 8.40
CA THR A 227 23.84 -15.20 9.12
C THR A 227 25.28 -14.73 9.17
N ASP A 228 25.72 -13.96 8.16
CA ASP A 228 27.01 -13.28 8.15
C ASP A 228 27.01 -12.09 9.13
N PRO A 229 27.90 -12.07 10.16
CA PRO A 229 28.00 -10.95 11.10
C PRO A 229 28.30 -9.60 10.41
N HIS A 230 28.89 -9.60 9.21
CA HIS A 230 29.14 -8.40 8.42
C HIS A 230 27.93 -7.94 7.59
N ARG A 231 26.83 -8.72 7.58
CA ARG A 231 25.59 -8.42 6.85
C ARG A 231 25.85 -8.07 5.40
N LYS A 232 26.53 -8.97 4.68
CA LYS A 232 26.86 -8.76 3.27
C LYS A 232 25.59 -8.45 2.46
N ARG A 233 25.66 -7.42 1.61
CA ARG A 233 24.60 -7.05 0.67
C ARG A 233 24.97 -7.48 -0.74
N THR A 234 24.08 -8.21 -1.41
CA THR A 234 24.28 -8.69 -2.78
C THR A 234 23.19 -8.13 -3.67
N PRO A 235 23.50 -7.39 -4.76
CA PRO A 235 22.49 -6.81 -5.63
C PRO A 235 21.70 -7.90 -6.34
N ARG A 236 20.37 -7.83 -6.28
CA ARG A 236 19.50 -8.63 -7.15
C ARG A 236 19.46 -8.05 -8.56
N LYS A 237 18.90 -8.79 -9.51
CA LYS A 237 18.68 -8.34 -10.88
C LYS A 237 17.85 -7.05 -10.92
N SER A 238 16.84 -6.95 -10.06
CA SER A 238 16.02 -5.75 -9.86
C SER A 238 16.82 -4.51 -9.43
N ALA A 239 17.87 -4.64 -8.61
CA ALA A 239 18.72 -3.50 -8.24
C ALA A 239 19.41 -2.89 -9.46
N ARG A 240 19.90 -3.74 -10.37
CA ARG A 240 20.54 -3.29 -11.62
C ARG A 240 19.52 -2.64 -12.54
N TYR A 241 18.37 -3.28 -12.73
CA TYR A 241 17.25 -2.72 -13.50
C TYR A 241 16.82 -1.35 -12.96
N TYR A 242 16.60 -1.21 -11.65
CA TYR A 242 16.17 0.04 -11.03
C TYR A 242 17.23 1.14 -11.16
N ALA A 243 18.52 0.80 -11.04
CA ALA A 243 19.61 1.75 -11.29
C ALA A 243 19.65 2.22 -12.75
N ASP A 244 19.45 1.31 -13.72
CA ASP A 244 19.40 1.65 -15.13
C ASP A 244 18.16 2.47 -15.49
N LEU A 245 17.00 2.18 -14.87
CA LEU A 245 15.77 2.95 -15.00
C LEU A 245 16.00 4.40 -14.59
N ILE A 246 16.59 4.62 -13.41
CA ILE A 246 16.89 5.97 -12.89
C ILE A 246 17.88 6.68 -13.81
N ARG A 247 18.95 5.99 -14.25
CA ARG A 247 19.98 6.59 -15.10
C ARG A 247 19.43 7.03 -16.45
N ASN A 248 18.57 6.21 -17.06
CA ASN A 248 18.00 6.48 -18.38
C ASN A 248 16.70 7.30 -18.32
N ARG A 249 16.11 7.49 -17.13
CA ARG A 249 14.79 8.10 -16.92
C ARG A 249 13.72 7.49 -17.83
N SER A 250 13.75 6.16 -17.97
CA SER A 250 12.90 5.42 -18.90
C SER A 250 12.60 4.02 -18.38
N LEU A 251 11.37 3.55 -18.59
CA LEU A 251 10.96 2.17 -18.35
C LEU A 251 11.45 1.20 -19.44
N TYR A 252 11.72 1.74 -20.64
CA TYR A 252 12.30 0.99 -21.74
C TYR A 252 13.81 1.07 -21.63
N ILE A 253 14.40 0.10 -20.94
CA ILE A 253 15.84 -0.06 -20.84
C ILE A 253 16.25 -1.02 -21.96
N PRO A 254 17.03 -0.58 -22.97
CA PRO A 254 17.56 -1.47 -23.98
C PRO A 254 18.34 -2.61 -23.30
N PRO A 255 18.30 -3.84 -23.84
CA PRO A 255 19.13 -4.92 -23.32
C PRO A 255 20.58 -4.41 -23.25
N ALA A 256 21.15 -4.37 -22.05
CA ALA A 256 22.52 -3.94 -21.88
C ALA A 256 23.40 -4.84 -22.76
N HIS A 257 24.12 -4.27 -23.73
CA HIS A 257 25.29 -4.90 -24.30
C HIS A 257 26.29 -5.08 -23.15
N GLN A 258 26.20 -6.18 -22.40
CA GLN A 258 27.13 -6.65 -21.37
C GLN A 258 28.22 -5.65 -20.97
N ILE A 259 27.86 -4.51 -20.38
CA ILE A 259 28.87 -3.61 -19.83
C ILE A 259 29.12 -4.15 -18.43
N ASN A 260 30.04 -5.12 -18.39
CA ASN A 260 30.70 -5.58 -17.18
C ASN A 260 31.34 -4.37 -16.50
N ARG A 261 30.60 -3.72 -15.61
CA ARG A 261 31.14 -2.76 -14.65
C ARG A 261 30.39 -2.90 -13.34
N PHE A 262 30.82 -3.85 -12.52
CA PHE A 262 30.99 -3.73 -11.07
C PHE A 262 32.09 -4.71 -10.65
#